data_AF-A0A7H1RTU2-F1
#
_entry.id   AF-A0A7H1RTU2-F1
#
_cell.length_a   1.000
_cell.length_b   1.000
_cell.length_c   1.000
_cell.angle_alpha   90.00
_cell.angle_beta   90.00
_cell.angle_gamma   90.00
#
_symmetry.space_group_name_H-M   'P 1'
#
loop_
_entity.id
_entity.type
_entity.pdbx_description
1 polymer ?
#
loop_
_entity_poly.entity_id
_entity_poly.type
_entity_poly.pdbx_seq_one_letter_code
_entity_poly.pdbx_strand_id
1 'polypeptide(L)'
;MFKKGYLSILSLVMGFTFFSTNTFAATDIVDNDALSSAPGYCEQKGNWTYKTGSGYYNDYRIVSATVNGFDTDYAYIWGFYAHDKNAAHYVYLNNKDFTNPRTAYQIDEFGGIVYINQNTAPGGWNFLKTHKEWNHMIVINTSLTTKLGNVGADATKITY
;
A
#
# COMPACT_ATOMS: atom_id res chain seq x y z
N MET A 1 -42.72 -36.97 -58.05
CA MET A 1 -42.38 -35.58 -58.45
C MET A 1 -41.54 -34.98 -57.32
N PHE A 2 -40.21 -34.94 -57.49
CA PHE A 2 -39.27 -34.43 -56.47
C PHE A 2 -39.04 -32.93 -56.67
N LYS A 3 -39.07 -32.13 -55.60
CA LYS A 3 -38.44 -30.79 -55.57
C LYS A 3 -37.43 -30.74 -54.45
N LYS A 4 -36.18 -30.52 -54.83
CA LYS A 4 -35.02 -30.24 -53.98
C LYS A 4 -35.14 -28.83 -53.40
N GLY A 5 -34.73 -28.67 -52.15
CA GLY A 5 -34.57 -27.38 -51.50
C GLY A 5 -33.71 -27.52 -50.27
N TYR A 6 -32.40 -27.66 -50.47
CA TYR A 6 -31.41 -27.43 -49.41
C TYR A 6 -31.33 -25.93 -49.18
N LEU A 7 -31.70 -25.43 -48.01
CA LEU A 7 -31.25 -24.12 -47.55
C LEU A 7 -30.99 -24.16 -46.05
N SER A 8 -29.70 -24.10 -45.75
CA SER A 8 -28.99 -23.88 -44.51
C SER A 8 -29.76 -23.09 -43.45
N ILE A 9 -29.93 -23.67 -42.26
CA ILE A 9 -30.04 -22.92 -41.00
C ILE A 9 -28.78 -23.24 -40.19
N LEU A 10 -27.65 -22.78 -40.74
CA LEU A 10 -26.45 -22.52 -39.96
C LEU A 10 -26.54 -21.06 -39.52
N SER A 11 -27.52 -20.76 -38.67
CA SER A 11 -27.80 -19.40 -38.21
C SER A 11 -27.43 -19.28 -36.75
N LEU A 12 -26.16 -18.93 -36.56
CA LEU A 12 -25.78 -17.89 -35.62
C LEU A 12 -25.90 -18.27 -34.13
N VAL A 13 -25.02 -19.18 -33.69
CA VAL A 13 -24.45 -19.08 -32.34
C VAL A 13 -23.60 -17.81 -32.32
N MET A 14 -24.26 -16.65 -32.21
CA MET A 14 -23.60 -15.40 -31.89
C MET A 14 -23.25 -15.49 -30.42
N GLY A 15 -22.13 -16.15 -30.13
CA GLY A 15 -21.45 -16.06 -28.85
C GLY A 15 -21.09 -14.61 -28.64
N PHE A 16 -21.98 -13.85 -28.02
CA PHE A 16 -21.62 -12.66 -27.27
C PHE A 16 -20.81 -13.14 -26.06
N THR A 17 -19.57 -13.56 -26.31
CA THR A 17 -18.54 -13.48 -25.28
C THR A 17 -18.38 -12.00 -25.02
N PHE A 18 -19.11 -11.52 -24.01
CA PHE A 18 -18.79 -10.29 -23.32
C PHE A 18 -17.34 -10.41 -22.86
N PHE A 19 -16.41 -9.90 -23.67
CA PHE A 19 -15.11 -9.53 -23.17
C PHE A 19 -15.37 -8.34 -22.25
N SER A 20 -15.72 -8.62 -20.99
CA SER A 20 -15.56 -7.63 -19.94
C SER A 20 -14.08 -7.30 -19.93
N THR A 21 -13.71 -6.15 -20.46
CA THR A 21 -12.39 -5.59 -20.22
C THR A 21 -12.31 -5.39 -18.72
N ASN A 22 -11.70 -6.34 -18.01
CA ASN A 22 -11.31 -6.16 -16.64
C ASN A 22 -10.29 -5.01 -16.68
N THR A 23 -10.75 -3.79 -16.42
CA THR A 23 -9.86 -2.67 -16.12
C THR A 23 -9.16 -3.04 -14.83
N PHE A 24 -7.93 -3.55 -14.95
CA PHE A 24 -7.08 -3.80 -13.81
C PHE A 24 -6.80 -2.45 -13.14
N ALA A 25 -7.00 -2.38 -11.83
CA ALA A 25 -6.61 -1.21 -11.06
C ALA A 25 -5.10 -0.97 -11.25
N ALA A 26 -4.73 0.27 -11.55
CA ALA A 26 -3.34 0.68 -11.57
C ALA A 26 -2.75 0.51 -10.15
N THR A 27 -1.46 0.17 -10.07
CA THR A 27 -0.78 0.00 -8.78
C THR A 27 0.52 0.79 -8.79
N ASP A 28 0.64 1.71 -7.84
CA ASP A 28 1.87 2.44 -7.57
C ASP A 28 2.47 1.98 -6.25
N ILE A 29 3.78 1.76 -6.22
CA ILE A 29 4.52 1.28 -5.06
C ILE A 29 5.66 2.24 -4.77
N VAL A 30 5.78 2.66 -3.51
CA VAL A 30 6.88 3.49 -3.03
C VAL A 30 7.55 2.75 -1.88
N ASP A 31 8.84 2.47 -2.05
CA ASP A 31 9.68 1.76 -1.09
C ASP A 31 10.21 2.68 0.03
N ASN A 32 10.83 2.13 1.07
CA ASN A 32 11.51 2.94 2.09
C ASN A 32 12.72 3.69 1.51
N ASP A 33 13.35 3.22 0.44
CA ASP A 33 14.45 3.93 -0.21
C ASP A 33 14.09 4.18 -1.69
N ALA A 34 13.05 5.00 -1.90
CA ALA A 34 12.47 5.26 -3.20
C ALA A 34 13.52 5.79 -4.21
N LEU A 35 13.65 5.07 -5.33
CA LEU A 35 14.45 5.51 -6.47
C LEU A 35 13.84 6.76 -7.12
N SER A 36 14.64 7.54 -7.83
CA SER A 36 14.16 8.73 -8.56
C SER A 36 13.11 8.43 -9.64
N SER A 37 13.00 7.16 -10.07
CA SER A 37 11.99 6.68 -11.01
C SER A 37 10.75 6.08 -10.34
N ALA A 38 10.66 6.09 -9.01
CA ALA A 38 9.48 5.61 -8.30
C ALA A 38 8.27 6.50 -8.61
N PRO A 39 7.03 5.97 -8.55
CA PRO A 39 5.80 6.74 -8.76
C PRO A 39 5.45 7.67 -7.58
N GLY A 40 6.46 8.12 -6.85
CA GLY A 40 6.33 8.84 -5.60
C GLY A 40 7.69 9.04 -4.93
N TYR A 41 7.66 9.38 -3.65
CA TYR A 41 8.85 9.68 -2.86
C TYR A 41 8.69 9.18 -1.42
N CYS A 42 9.81 9.02 -0.73
CA CYS A 42 9.83 8.77 0.70
C CYS A 42 10.66 9.83 1.43
N GLU A 43 10.24 10.20 2.63
CA GLU A 43 10.96 11.10 3.53
C GLU A 43 10.89 10.58 4.96
N GLN A 44 11.89 10.92 5.76
CA GLN A 44 11.93 10.54 7.17
C GLN A 44 12.33 11.71 8.05
N LYS A 45 11.72 11.79 9.23
CA LYS A 45 12.10 12.67 10.33
C LYS A 45 12.48 11.81 11.53
N GLY A 46 13.63 12.11 12.13
CA GLY A 46 14.19 11.35 13.24
C GLY A 46 15.22 10.28 12.83
N ASN A 47 15.67 9.51 13.81
CA ASN A 47 16.80 8.58 13.67
C ASN A 47 16.35 7.18 13.19
N TRP A 48 15.70 7.12 12.04
CA TRP A 48 15.34 5.86 11.40
C TRP A 48 16.59 5.13 10.91
N THR A 49 16.79 3.93 11.44
CA THR A 49 17.96 3.10 11.13
C THR A 49 17.66 2.21 9.93
N TYR A 50 18.50 2.29 8.91
CA TYR A 50 18.48 1.36 7.78
C TYR A 50 18.93 -0.03 8.21
N LYS A 51 18.23 -1.06 7.75
CA LYS A 51 18.59 -2.45 7.92
C LYS A 51 18.24 -3.23 6.66
N THR A 52 18.94 -4.33 6.42
CA THR A 52 18.65 -5.28 5.36
C THR A 52 17.97 -6.53 5.91
N GLY A 53 17.30 -7.31 5.06
CA GLY A 53 16.65 -8.56 5.45
C GLY A 53 15.27 -8.73 4.83
N SER A 54 14.25 -8.97 5.64
CA SER A 54 12.95 -9.47 5.18
C SER A 54 11.96 -8.41 4.66
N GLY A 55 12.42 -7.20 4.34
CA GLY A 55 11.54 -6.16 3.78
C GLY A 55 11.29 -6.32 2.29
N TYR A 56 10.49 -5.42 1.70
CA TYR A 56 9.94 -5.58 0.34
C TYR A 56 11.02 -5.76 -0.74
N TYR A 57 12.06 -4.93 -0.70
CA TYR A 57 13.26 -5.07 -1.56
C TYR A 57 14.50 -5.54 -0.81
N ASN A 58 14.29 -6.38 0.21
CA ASN A 58 15.29 -6.88 1.14
C ASN A 58 15.92 -5.82 2.05
N ASP A 59 15.25 -4.70 2.26
CA ASP A 59 15.62 -3.70 3.25
C ASP A 59 14.40 -3.04 3.88
N TYR A 60 14.67 -2.25 4.92
CA TYR A 60 13.66 -1.54 5.68
C TYR A 60 14.32 -0.49 6.59
N ARG A 61 13.48 0.38 7.15
CA ARG A 61 13.82 1.36 8.16
C ARG A 61 13.14 0.99 9.47
N ILE A 62 13.84 1.17 10.58
CA ILE A 62 13.29 0.85 11.90
C ILE A 62 13.66 1.91 12.92
N VAL A 63 12.75 2.16 13.84
CA VAL A 63 13.02 2.96 15.03
C VAL A 63 12.47 2.28 16.28
N SER A 64 13.26 2.30 17.35
CA SER A 64 12.88 1.73 18.65
C SER A 64 12.35 2.82 19.57
N ALA A 65 11.33 2.50 20.37
CA ALA A 65 10.94 3.36 21.46
C ALA A 65 12.12 3.46 22.45
N THR A 66 12.53 4.67 22.81
CA THR A 66 13.52 4.86 23.88
C THR A 66 12.86 4.69 25.25
N VAL A 67 13.62 4.78 26.34
CA VAL A 67 13.08 4.75 27.72
C VAL A 67 11.97 5.78 27.94
N ASN A 68 11.99 6.90 27.19
CA ASN A 68 10.99 7.97 27.22
C ASN A 68 9.98 7.89 26.06
N GLY A 69 9.96 6.79 25.30
CA GLY A 69 9.15 6.60 24.10
C GLY A 69 9.82 7.05 22.79
N PHE A 70 9.02 7.18 21.73
CA PHE A 70 9.40 7.91 20.51
C PHE A 70 9.32 9.40 20.74
N ASP A 71 10.34 10.13 20.30
CA ASP A 71 10.27 11.57 20.10
C ASP A 71 9.01 11.89 19.27
N THR A 72 8.22 12.87 19.70
CA THR A 72 6.94 13.24 19.09
C THR A 72 7.09 13.67 17.64
N ASP A 73 8.30 14.07 17.28
CA ASP A 73 8.64 14.62 15.99
C ASP A 73 9.03 13.58 14.95
N TYR A 74 9.09 12.29 15.30
CA TYR A 74 9.52 11.26 14.35
C TYR A 74 8.38 10.89 13.39
N ALA A 75 8.71 10.75 12.12
CA ALA A 75 7.78 10.35 11.09
C ALA A 75 8.48 9.60 9.96
N TYR A 76 7.74 8.72 9.28
CA TYR A 76 8.12 8.18 7.99
C TYR A 76 6.99 8.48 7.00
N ILE A 77 7.33 9.02 5.84
CA ILE A 77 6.37 9.56 4.88
C ILE A 77 6.60 8.85 3.56
N TRP A 78 5.53 8.38 2.94
CA TRP A 78 5.49 8.00 1.53
C TRP A 78 4.46 8.88 0.84
N GLY A 79 4.86 9.61 -0.20
CA GLY A 79 3.97 10.37 -1.06
C GLY A 79 3.93 9.77 -2.46
N PHE A 80 2.78 9.84 -3.13
CA PHE A 80 2.55 9.31 -4.47
C PHE A 80 2.20 10.44 -5.44
N TYR A 81 2.65 10.31 -6.69
CA TYR A 81 2.33 11.26 -7.77
C TYR A 81 1.02 10.93 -8.50
N ALA A 82 0.19 10.05 -7.93
CA ALA A 82 -1.13 9.75 -8.44
C ALA A 82 -2.12 10.87 -8.05
N HIS A 83 -2.72 11.52 -9.05
CA HIS A 83 -3.59 12.67 -8.83
C HIS A 83 -5.09 12.36 -9.01
N ASP A 84 -5.90 12.89 -8.09
CA ASP A 84 -7.37 12.81 -8.07
C ASP A 84 -7.90 11.37 -8.20
N LYS A 85 -7.30 10.44 -7.45
CA LYS A 85 -7.67 9.02 -7.49
C LYS A 85 -8.42 8.61 -6.23
N ASN A 86 -9.38 7.69 -6.38
CA ASN A 86 -9.95 6.99 -5.25
C ASN A 86 -9.14 5.71 -5.04
N ALA A 87 -8.16 5.75 -4.13
CA ALA A 87 -7.15 4.72 -4.03
C ALA A 87 -7.27 3.91 -2.75
N ALA A 88 -7.05 2.60 -2.84
CA ALA A 88 -6.87 1.72 -1.69
C ALA A 88 -5.39 1.75 -1.27
N HIS A 89 -5.13 2.12 -0.02
CA HIS A 89 -3.80 2.28 0.56
C HIS A 89 -3.40 1.02 1.31
N TYR A 90 -2.14 0.63 1.18
CA TYR A 90 -1.57 -0.54 1.84
C TYR A 90 -0.15 -0.25 2.34
N VAL A 91 0.25 -0.99 3.37
CA VAL A 91 1.63 -1.04 3.86
C VAL A 91 2.16 -2.46 3.80
N TYR A 92 3.43 -2.62 3.42
CA TYR A 92 4.11 -3.91 3.46
C TYR A 92 4.71 -4.16 4.84
N LEU A 93 4.44 -5.32 5.44
CA LEU A 93 4.95 -5.71 6.75
C LEU A 93 5.40 -7.15 6.67
N ASN A 94 6.70 -7.42 6.77
CA ASN A 94 7.22 -8.79 6.67
C ASN A 94 8.43 -9.04 7.57
N ASN A 95 8.62 -8.21 8.60
CA ASN A 95 9.76 -8.30 9.50
C ASN A 95 9.35 -8.52 10.95
N LYS A 96 9.90 -9.57 11.56
CA LYS A 96 9.67 -9.94 12.97
C LYS A 96 10.16 -8.91 13.98
N ASP A 97 11.08 -8.03 13.57
CA ASP A 97 11.60 -6.97 14.43
C ASP A 97 10.60 -5.82 14.57
N PHE A 98 9.55 -5.76 13.75
CA PHE A 98 8.47 -4.78 13.83
C PHE A 98 7.50 -5.17 14.94
N THR A 99 7.83 -4.80 16.17
CA THR A 99 7.15 -5.28 17.37
C THR A 99 6.18 -4.28 17.99
N ASN A 100 5.95 -3.12 17.36
CA ASN A 100 5.03 -2.14 17.89
C ASN A 100 3.58 -2.66 17.86
N PRO A 101 2.88 -2.70 19.00
CA PRO A 101 1.54 -3.27 19.09
C PRO A 101 0.45 -2.36 18.50
N ARG A 102 0.76 -1.09 18.20
CA ARG A 102 -0.19 -0.10 17.67
C ARG A 102 0.55 1.06 17.00
N THR A 103 0.94 0.85 15.74
CA THR A 103 1.52 1.86 14.84
C THR A 103 0.40 2.65 14.18
N ALA A 104 0.49 3.99 14.24
CA ALA A 104 -0.47 4.89 13.64
C ALA A 104 -0.04 5.26 12.21
N TYR A 105 -0.84 4.86 11.23
CA TYR A 105 -0.73 5.25 9.83
C TYR A 105 -1.75 6.33 9.53
N GLN A 106 -1.29 7.56 9.38
CA GLN A 106 -2.11 8.65 8.88
C GLN A 106 -2.16 8.59 7.36
N ILE A 107 -3.36 8.65 6.81
CA ILE A 107 -3.63 8.69 5.37
C ILE A 107 -4.02 10.13 5.05
N ASP A 108 -3.18 10.82 4.29
CA ASP A 108 -3.38 12.21 3.88
C ASP A 108 -3.67 13.17 5.05
N GLU A 109 -4.08 14.40 4.74
CA GLU A 109 -4.59 15.33 5.74
C GLU A 109 -6.00 14.93 6.20
N PHE A 110 -6.84 14.46 5.26
CA PHE A 110 -8.27 14.19 5.49
C PHE A 110 -8.64 12.70 5.43
N GLY A 111 -7.69 11.82 5.08
CA GLY A 111 -7.93 10.38 5.01
C GLY A 111 -8.01 9.70 6.38
N GLY A 112 -7.57 10.36 7.45
CA GLY A 112 -7.68 9.88 8.83
C GLY A 112 -6.57 8.91 9.24
N ILE A 113 -6.74 8.25 10.39
CA ILE A 113 -5.70 7.40 11.00
C ILE A 113 -6.16 5.95 11.06
N VAL A 114 -5.30 5.04 10.64
CA VAL A 114 -5.44 3.59 10.76
C VAL A 114 -4.38 3.07 11.71
N TYR A 115 -4.77 2.21 12.65
CA TYR A 115 -3.84 1.58 13.59
C TYR A 115 -3.59 0.14 13.18
N ILE A 116 -2.32 -0.25 13.04
CA ILE A 116 -1.91 -1.64 12.83
C ILE A 116 -1.03 -2.10 13.99
N ASN A 117 -1.27 -3.33 14.46
CA ASN A 117 -0.34 -4.05 15.32
C ASN A 117 0.72 -4.72 14.44
N GLN A 118 1.92 -4.11 14.33
CA GLN A 118 2.98 -4.67 13.48
C GLN A 118 3.52 -6.00 14.01
N ASN A 119 3.42 -6.23 15.33
CA ASN A 119 3.86 -7.48 15.97
C ASN A 119 3.01 -8.69 15.56
N THR A 120 1.75 -8.49 15.17
CA THR A 120 0.82 -9.58 14.84
C THR A 120 0.20 -9.47 13.45
N ALA A 121 0.54 -8.43 12.68
CA ALA A 121 0.06 -8.28 11.32
C ALA A 121 0.55 -9.44 10.45
N PRO A 122 -0.27 -9.96 9.52
CA PRO A 122 0.19 -10.97 8.57
C PRO A 122 1.32 -10.41 7.69
N GLY A 123 2.25 -11.29 7.33
CA GLY A 123 3.32 -10.99 6.39
C GLY A 123 2.78 -10.54 5.03
N GLY A 124 3.31 -9.44 4.48
CA GLY A 124 2.98 -8.91 3.16
C GLY A 124 2.17 -7.61 3.20
N TRP A 125 1.34 -7.41 2.17
CA TRP A 125 0.54 -6.20 1.99
C TRP A 125 -0.68 -6.17 2.91
N ASN A 126 -0.69 -5.23 3.85
CA ASN A 126 -1.77 -5.00 4.79
C ASN A 126 -2.59 -3.79 4.35
N PHE A 127 -3.91 -3.97 4.22
CA PHE A 127 -4.82 -2.89 3.85
C PHE A 127 -4.95 -1.87 4.98
N LEU A 128 -4.90 -0.58 4.61
CA LEU A 128 -5.12 0.54 5.51
C LEU A 128 -6.53 1.09 5.32
N LYS A 129 -6.77 1.73 4.17
CA LYS A 129 -8.03 2.44 3.88
C LYS A 129 -8.14 2.78 2.40
N THR A 130 -9.38 2.88 1.91
CA THR A 130 -9.69 3.55 0.64
C THR A 130 -10.03 5.01 0.88
N HIS A 131 -9.35 5.93 0.20
CA HIS A 131 -9.57 7.37 0.32
C HIS A 131 -9.36 8.05 -1.03
N LYS A 132 -10.16 9.08 -1.32
CA LYS A 132 -10.04 9.90 -2.52
C LYS A 132 -9.34 11.19 -2.15
N GLU A 133 -8.24 11.50 -2.83
CA GLU A 133 -7.46 12.72 -2.59
C GLU A 133 -6.80 13.22 -3.88
N TRP A 134 -6.39 14.50 -3.89
CA TRP A 134 -5.60 15.04 -5.00
C TRP A 134 -4.16 14.54 -5.01
N ASN A 135 -3.54 14.35 -3.83
CA ASN A 135 -2.24 13.72 -3.66
C ASN A 135 -2.39 12.64 -2.60
N HIS A 136 -1.74 11.49 -2.78
CA HIS A 136 -1.79 10.43 -1.79
C HIS A 136 -0.53 10.40 -0.96
N MET A 137 -0.69 10.24 0.35
CA MET A 137 0.37 10.21 1.34
C MET A 137 0.02 9.24 2.46
N ILE A 138 0.99 8.42 2.85
CA ILE A 138 0.93 7.56 4.02
C ILE A 138 2.02 8.02 4.97
N VAL A 139 1.66 8.29 6.22
CA VAL A 139 2.60 8.75 7.25
C VAL A 139 2.53 7.84 8.45
N ILE A 140 3.66 7.27 8.86
CA ILE A 140 3.79 6.73 10.21
C ILE A 140 3.91 7.91 11.18
N ASN A 141 2.87 8.13 11.96
CA ASN A 141 2.81 9.21 12.94
C ASN A 141 3.23 8.67 14.31
N THR A 142 4.48 8.92 14.71
CA THR A 142 4.99 8.36 15.97
C THR A 142 4.42 9.06 17.21
N SER A 143 3.85 10.27 17.08
CA SER A 143 3.16 10.96 18.17
C SER A 143 1.89 10.21 18.62
N LEU A 144 1.23 9.52 17.68
CA LEU A 144 0.00 8.75 17.90
C LEU A 144 0.26 7.24 18.03
N THR A 145 1.45 6.78 17.66
CA THR A 145 1.91 5.40 17.80
C THR A 145 2.20 5.08 19.27
N THR A 146 1.86 3.88 19.73
CA THR A 146 2.20 3.46 21.09
C THR A 146 3.70 3.47 21.31
N LYS A 147 4.15 3.98 22.45
CA LYS A 147 5.56 4.19 22.78
C LYS A 147 6.27 2.91 23.26
N LEU A 148 6.04 1.80 22.56
CA LEU A 148 6.53 0.46 22.91
C LEU A 148 7.02 -0.31 21.68
N GLY A 149 8.00 -1.20 21.85
CA GLY A 149 8.54 -2.02 20.77
C GLY A 149 9.24 -1.21 19.68
N ASN A 150 9.43 -1.82 18.51
CA ASN A 150 10.02 -1.17 17.35
C ASN A 150 8.97 -0.92 16.27
N VAL A 151 9.02 0.26 15.67
CA VAL A 151 8.20 0.63 14.51
C VAL A 151 9.02 0.43 13.25
N GLY A 152 8.48 -0.35 12.32
CA GLY A 152 9.05 -0.57 10.99
C GLY A 152 8.43 0.31 9.92
N ALA A 153 9.26 0.77 8.99
CA ALA A 153 8.89 1.42 7.74
C ALA A 153 9.56 0.65 6.60
N ASP A 154 8.79 0.24 5.61
CA ASP A 154 9.20 -0.64 4.51
C ASP A 154 8.61 -0.03 3.21
N ALA A 155 7.83 -0.77 2.44
CA ALA A 155 7.10 -0.23 1.30
C ALA A 155 5.64 0.13 1.61
N THR A 156 5.09 1.05 0.83
CA THR A 156 3.66 1.31 0.72
C THR A 156 3.19 1.18 -0.74
N LYS A 157 1.91 0.91 -0.93
CA LYS A 157 1.30 0.93 -2.27
C LYS A 157 -0.09 1.53 -2.24
N ILE A 158 -0.50 2.03 -3.40
CA ILE A 158 -1.88 2.41 -3.68
C ILE A 158 -2.39 1.64 -4.91
N THR A 159 -3.69 1.34 -4.93
CA THR A 159 -4.36 0.76 -6.10
C THR A 159 -5.61 1.57 -6.46
N TYR A 160 -5.78 1.97 -7.73
CA TYR A 160 -6.85 2.86 -8.19
C TYR A 160 -7.29 2.64 -9.65
#